data_AF-D6GUS8-F1
#
_entry.id   AF-D6GUS8-F1
#
_cell.length_a   1.000
_cell.length_b   1.000
_cell.length_c   1.000
_cell.angle_alpha   90.00
_cell.angle_beta   90.00
_cell.angle_gamma   90.00
#
_symmetry.space_group_name_H-M   'P 1'
#
loop_
_entity.id
_entity.type
_entity.pdbx_description
1 polymer ?
#
loop_
_entity_poly.entity_id
_entity_poly.type
_entity_poly.pdbx_seq_one_letter_code
_entity_poly.pdbx_strand_id
1 'polypeptide(L)'
;MSEKQKDLKSIKTNLAARLDRIPWNSWHTYIFAILFAGVILEGFSISLGGATLGALEKQFNIGSFDAVLLTPLYLVGALIGSFVMGALSDYIGRRKVFMLTVTIVIIGSIIVAASFSYGSLVLGRIVTAIGAEGEVAVAATALVEFSPPKRRGAVGASGNAVAFDVGTVAASLVAFFAIALLPSTIGWRVAFASAIVLAVVVFVARLKLPESVRFLIRKNRLKEAEEIVRKAEKTYENKVHKKLPPVSAQQLEFTSQKLSAKYGLLFKRYPKRMALAITLNFTEVWPYYSAFSVIAVILVKFFKYSSSSVGLSLVYITFAGVLGITVMALFALDRIGRRKTITASYGIAALLFLIIGLIVAHISTVTFLILLVVLYFWVYAAAGVLYPQISEMFPTEVRATANGTAIGIGRLGGIIGPIVLGAIIAGGTTIVSSNYRFRSNCSHHVYRSYSRSNSWTRIG
;
A
#
# COMPACT_ATOMS: atom_id res chain seq x y z
N MET A 1 38.17 20.42 3.22
CA MET A 1 37.57 19.87 4.46
C MET A 1 37.61 20.97 5.51
N SER A 2 36.54 21.75 5.70
CA SER A 2 36.54 22.86 6.68
C SER A 2 35.76 22.48 7.94
N GLU A 3 36.47 22.37 9.06
CA GLU A 3 36.27 22.96 10.40
C GLU A 3 34.90 23.46 10.93
N LYS A 4 33.77 23.10 10.31
CA LYS A 4 32.40 23.42 10.80
C LYS A 4 31.56 22.18 11.09
N GLN A 5 32.20 21.04 11.31
CA GLN A 5 31.55 19.80 11.74
C GLN A 5 31.52 19.72 13.27
N LYS A 6 30.89 20.71 13.92
CA LYS A 6 30.64 20.73 15.37
C LYS A 6 29.96 19.43 15.80
N ASP A 7 30.70 18.62 16.54
CA ASP A 7 30.32 17.50 17.42
C ASP A 7 28.99 16.83 17.12
N LEU A 8 28.99 15.92 16.14
CA LEU A 8 28.05 14.82 16.17
C LEU A 8 28.50 13.90 17.32
N LYS A 9 27.91 14.04 18.52
CA LYS A 9 28.16 13.15 19.66
C LYS A 9 27.93 11.70 19.23
N SER A 10 29.00 10.94 19.03
CA SER A 10 28.89 9.52 18.76
C SER A 10 28.81 8.76 20.08
N ILE A 11 27.83 7.85 20.17
CA ILE A 11 27.57 7.09 21.39
C ILE A 11 27.94 5.64 21.12
N LYS A 12 28.90 5.11 21.89
CA LYS A 12 29.29 3.69 21.85
C LYS A 12 28.58 2.93 22.96
N THR A 13 27.83 1.88 22.60
CA THR A 13 27.10 1.06 23.57
C THR A 13 26.87 -0.36 23.06
N ASN A 14 26.74 -1.33 23.98
CA ASN A 14 26.37 -2.71 23.67
C ASN A 14 24.85 -2.97 23.75
N LEU A 15 24.03 -1.97 24.10
CA LEU A 15 22.58 -2.13 24.29
C LEU A 15 21.86 -2.72 23.06
N ALA A 16 22.19 -2.23 21.88
CA ALA A 16 21.61 -2.75 20.65
C ALA A 16 22.10 -4.18 20.33
N ALA A 17 23.35 -4.50 20.66
CA ALA A 17 23.90 -5.86 20.52
C ALA A 17 23.25 -6.83 21.53
N ARG A 18 22.96 -6.35 22.76
CA ARG A 18 22.21 -7.10 23.77
C ARG A 18 20.78 -7.40 23.34
N LEU A 19 20.09 -6.44 22.73
CA LEU A 19 18.76 -6.68 22.18
C LEU A 19 18.81 -7.69 21.02
N ASP A 20 19.76 -7.52 20.09
CA ASP A 20 19.88 -8.34 18.89
C ASP A 20 20.23 -9.81 19.19
N ARG A 21 20.83 -10.11 20.36
CA ARG A 21 21.17 -11.49 20.77
C ARG A 21 19.97 -12.30 21.25
N ILE A 22 18.88 -11.63 21.65
CA ILE A 22 17.72 -12.30 22.24
C ILE A 22 17.03 -13.13 21.16
N PRO A 23 16.89 -14.46 21.33
CA PRO A 23 16.15 -15.27 20.37
C PRO A 23 14.67 -14.88 20.34
N TRP A 24 14.00 -15.22 19.24
CA TRP A 24 12.57 -14.93 19.07
C TRP A 24 11.76 -15.52 20.24
N ASN A 25 10.87 -14.73 20.82
CA ASN A 25 10.06 -15.10 21.97
C ASN A 25 8.72 -14.35 21.97
N SER A 26 7.91 -14.54 23.02
CA SER A 26 6.60 -13.87 23.13
C SER A 26 6.65 -12.34 23.11
N TRP A 27 7.76 -11.71 23.51
CA TRP A 27 7.91 -10.25 23.42
C TRP A 27 8.04 -9.79 21.97
N HIS A 28 8.83 -10.50 21.16
CA HIS A 28 8.94 -10.28 19.72
C HIS A 28 7.60 -10.54 19.03
N THR A 29 6.94 -11.67 19.33
CA THR A 29 5.64 -12.01 18.76
C THR A 29 4.59 -10.93 19.07
N TYR A 30 4.57 -10.40 20.29
CA TYR A 30 3.66 -9.33 20.68
C TYR A 30 3.87 -8.04 19.87
N ILE A 31 5.13 -7.58 19.78
CA ILE A 31 5.46 -6.39 18.99
C ILE A 31 5.09 -6.59 17.53
N PHE A 32 5.46 -7.74 16.97
CA PHE A 32 5.17 -8.11 15.60
C PHE A 32 3.66 -8.11 15.32
N ALA A 33 2.86 -8.78 16.17
CA ALA A 33 1.40 -8.82 16.01
C ALA A 33 0.76 -7.42 16.03
N ILE A 34 1.27 -6.50 16.86
CA ILE A 34 0.73 -5.13 16.93
C ILE A 34 1.10 -4.27 15.72
N LEU A 35 2.32 -4.42 15.22
CA LEU A 35 2.74 -3.74 13.99
C LEU A 35 1.96 -4.31 12.80
N PHE A 36 1.72 -5.63 12.76
CA PHE A 36 0.89 -6.29 11.75
C PHE A 36 -0.56 -5.83 11.77
N ALA A 37 -1.18 -5.75 12.95
CA ALA A 37 -2.56 -5.29 13.08
C ALA A 37 -2.75 -3.86 12.52
N GLY A 38 -1.70 -3.06 12.58
CA GLY A 38 -1.61 -1.77 11.92
C GLY A 38 -1.70 -1.79 10.40
N VAL A 39 -0.92 -2.68 9.78
CA VAL A 39 -0.95 -2.90 8.33
C VAL A 39 -2.26 -3.56 7.88
N ILE A 40 -2.84 -4.44 8.69
CA ILE A 40 -4.21 -4.96 8.47
C ILE A 40 -5.21 -3.79 8.43
N LEU A 41 -5.14 -2.86 9.40
CA LEU A 41 -6.01 -1.69 9.45
C LEU A 41 -5.86 -0.80 8.21
N GLU A 42 -4.65 -0.65 7.68
CA GLU A 42 -4.40 0.07 6.43
C GLU A 42 -5.09 -0.59 5.24
N GLY A 43 -4.80 -1.87 4.97
CA GLY A 43 -5.40 -2.64 3.89
C GLY A 43 -6.92 -2.70 4.00
N PHE A 44 -7.43 -2.76 5.22
CA PHE A 44 -8.86 -2.67 5.50
C PHE A 44 -9.46 -1.31 5.10
N SER A 45 -8.85 -0.21 5.54
CA SER A 45 -9.36 1.16 5.34
C SER A 45 -9.37 1.58 3.88
N ILE A 46 -8.32 1.25 3.12
CA ILE A 46 -8.27 1.56 1.68
C ILE A 46 -9.31 0.75 0.90
N SER A 47 -9.38 -0.56 1.15
CA SER A 47 -10.21 -1.49 0.39
C SER A 47 -11.71 -1.29 0.61
N LEU A 48 -12.14 -0.79 1.77
CA LEU A 48 -13.53 -0.37 1.99
C LEU A 48 -14.00 0.68 0.97
N GLY A 49 -13.10 1.53 0.46
CA GLY A 49 -13.46 2.52 -0.57
C GLY A 49 -13.91 1.89 -1.88
N GLY A 50 -13.14 0.91 -2.36
CA GLY A 50 -13.49 0.15 -3.56
C GLY A 50 -14.69 -0.76 -3.33
N ALA A 51 -14.77 -1.42 -2.17
CA ALA A 51 -15.83 -2.38 -1.87
C ALA A 51 -17.22 -1.73 -1.67
N THR A 52 -17.28 -0.44 -1.35
CA THR A 52 -18.53 0.31 -1.14
C THR A 52 -18.91 1.22 -2.30
N LEU A 53 -18.16 1.19 -3.41
CA LEU A 53 -18.26 2.14 -4.52
C LEU A 53 -19.70 2.32 -5.04
N GLY A 54 -20.38 1.22 -5.39
CA GLY A 54 -21.74 1.27 -5.94
C GLY A 54 -22.80 1.77 -4.93
N ALA A 55 -22.60 1.52 -3.64
CA ALA A 55 -23.48 2.07 -2.60
C ALA A 55 -23.28 3.59 -2.47
N LEU A 56 -22.04 4.07 -2.58
CA LEU A 56 -21.71 5.50 -2.53
C LEU A 56 -22.21 6.25 -3.77
N GLU A 57 -22.10 5.65 -4.97
CA GLU A 57 -22.70 6.19 -6.22
C GLU A 57 -24.18 6.50 -6.02
N LYS A 58 -24.94 5.52 -5.52
CA LYS A 58 -26.38 5.65 -5.28
C LYS A 58 -26.71 6.63 -4.15
N GLN A 59 -25.95 6.61 -3.05
CA GLN A 59 -26.20 7.44 -1.87
C GLN A 59 -26.01 8.94 -2.15
N PHE A 60 -24.96 9.29 -2.88
CA PHE A 60 -24.60 10.68 -3.15
C PHE A 60 -25.04 11.18 -4.53
N ASN A 61 -25.67 10.31 -5.33
CA ASN A 61 -26.08 10.59 -6.71
C ASN A 61 -24.93 11.14 -7.56
N ILE A 62 -23.76 10.50 -7.44
CA ILE A 62 -22.53 10.89 -8.15
C ILE A 62 -22.29 10.00 -9.36
N GLY A 63 -21.60 10.54 -10.37
CA GLY A 63 -21.20 9.77 -11.55
C GLY A 63 -20.09 8.78 -11.25
N SER A 64 -19.91 7.77 -12.11
CA SER A 64 -18.85 6.76 -11.94
C SER A 64 -17.43 7.34 -11.95
N PHE A 65 -17.23 8.50 -12.60
CA PHE A 65 -15.93 9.18 -12.55
C PHE A 65 -15.62 9.68 -11.14
N ASP A 66 -16.56 10.35 -10.50
CA ASP A 66 -16.40 10.86 -9.12
C ASP A 66 -16.22 9.70 -8.15
N ALA A 67 -17.01 8.64 -8.29
CA ALA A 67 -16.86 7.45 -7.45
C ALA A 67 -15.43 6.86 -7.57
N VAL A 68 -14.91 6.71 -8.79
CA VAL A 68 -13.55 6.20 -9.02
C VAL A 68 -12.46 7.14 -8.48
N LEU A 69 -12.70 8.46 -8.45
CA LEU A 69 -11.78 9.44 -7.87
C LEU A 69 -11.56 9.28 -6.36
N LEU A 70 -12.43 8.57 -5.64
CA LEU A 70 -12.24 8.30 -4.20
C LEU A 70 -10.89 7.66 -3.88
N THR A 71 -10.40 6.77 -4.75
CA THR A 71 -9.11 6.08 -4.55
C THR A 71 -7.92 7.02 -4.77
N PRO A 72 -7.79 7.72 -5.93
CA PRO A 72 -6.76 8.75 -6.11
C PRO A 72 -6.76 9.81 -5.00
N LEU A 73 -7.93 10.29 -4.55
CA LEU A 73 -8.03 11.27 -3.48
C LEU A 73 -7.55 10.71 -2.14
N TYR A 74 -7.88 9.45 -1.81
CA TYR A 74 -7.30 8.76 -0.66
C TYR A 74 -5.77 8.70 -0.76
N LEU A 75 -5.22 8.42 -1.94
CA LEU A 75 -3.77 8.34 -2.15
C LEU A 75 -3.05 9.69 -2.00
N VAL A 76 -3.74 10.83 -2.14
CA VAL A 76 -3.19 12.15 -1.78
C VAL A 76 -2.89 12.22 -0.28
N GLY A 77 -3.83 11.78 0.56
CA GLY A 77 -3.59 11.68 2.01
C GLY A 77 -2.47 10.69 2.33
N ALA A 78 -2.41 9.57 1.60
CA ALA A 78 -1.36 8.57 1.75
C ALA A 78 0.05 9.15 1.44
N LEU A 79 0.18 9.92 0.37
CA LEU A 79 1.40 10.65 0.00
C LEU A 79 1.86 11.55 1.14
N ILE A 80 0.95 12.35 1.70
CA ILE A 80 1.26 13.27 2.81
C ILE A 80 1.67 12.48 4.05
N GLY A 81 0.90 11.44 4.40
CA GLY A 81 1.13 10.59 5.55
C GLY A 81 2.51 9.95 5.54
N SER A 82 2.84 9.21 4.48
CA SER A 82 4.14 8.52 4.35
C SER A 82 5.33 9.48 4.39
N PHE A 83 5.23 10.61 3.71
CA PHE A 83 6.29 11.61 3.66
C PHE A 83 6.53 12.26 5.03
N VAL A 84 5.46 12.71 5.70
CA VAL A 84 5.54 13.44 6.97
C VAL A 84 5.85 12.50 8.13
N MET A 85 5.13 11.38 8.26
CA MET A 85 5.25 10.49 9.42
C MET A 85 6.58 9.73 9.44
N GLY A 86 7.13 9.40 8.27
CA GLY A 86 8.47 8.82 8.16
C GLY A 86 9.54 9.74 8.79
N ALA A 87 9.54 11.02 8.41
CA ALA A 87 10.44 12.03 8.99
C ALA A 87 10.16 12.29 10.48
N LEU A 88 8.88 12.37 10.86
CA LEU A 88 8.47 12.63 12.23
C LEU A 88 8.91 11.49 13.18
N SER A 89 8.89 10.24 12.73
CA SER A 89 9.28 9.07 13.53
C SER A 89 10.75 9.07 13.96
N ASP A 90 11.60 9.72 13.18
CA ASP A 90 13.00 9.95 13.52
C ASP A 90 13.20 11.11 14.49
N TYR A 91 12.22 11.99 14.60
CA TYR A 91 12.27 13.13 15.52
C TYR A 91 11.67 12.79 16.89
N ILE A 92 10.44 12.30 16.94
CA ILE A 92 9.69 12.07 18.19
C ILE A 92 9.72 10.62 18.69
N GLY A 93 10.12 9.66 17.84
CA GLY A 93 10.15 8.24 18.17
C GLY A 93 9.03 7.44 17.49
N ARG A 94 9.20 6.12 17.43
CA ARG A 94 8.31 5.22 16.68
C ARG A 94 6.99 5.08 17.41
N ARG A 95 7.03 4.87 18.74
CA ARG A 95 5.83 4.67 19.57
C ARG A 95 4.87 5.85 19.45
N LYS A 96 5.39 7.08 19.57
CA LYS A 96 4.57 8.29 19.49
C LYS A 96 3.90 8.45 18.12
N VAL A 97 4.63 8.16 17.04
CA VAL A 97 4.05 8.21 15.69
C VAL A 97 2.99 7.13 15.51
N PHE A 98 3.20 5.89 15.99
CA PHE A 98 2.17 4.84 15.90
C PHE A 98 0.88 5.17 16.65
N MET A 99 0.97 5.92 17.75
CA MET A 99 -0.22 6.41 18.47
C MET A 99 -0.89 7.56 17.70
N LEU A 100 -0.11 8.47 17.12
CA LEU A 100 -0.62 9.57 16.30
C LEU A 100 -1.34 9.04 15.05
N THR A 101 -0.73 8.12 14.30
CA THR A 101 -1.28 7.58 13.06
C THR A 101 -2.61 6.88 13.28
N VAL A 102 -2.70 5.98 14.28
CA VAL A 102 -3.94 5.29 14.58
C VAL A 102 -5.03 6.25 15.09
N THR A 103 -4.66 7.30 15.83
CA THR A 103 -5.62 8.35 16.25
C THR A 103 -6.18 9.10 15.02
N ILE A 104 -5.32 9.45 14.06
CA ILE A 104 -5.74 10.07 12.81
C ILE A 104 -6.67 9.14 12.02
N VAL A 105 -6.38 7.83 11.97
CA VAL A 105 -7.27 6.82 11.34
C VAL A 105 -8.63 6.77 12.02
N ILE A 106 -8.69 6.79 13.35
CA ILE A 106 -9.94 6.81 14.11
C ILE A 106 -10.76 8.06 13.74
N ILE A 107 -10.14 9.24 13.81
CA ILE A 107 -10.81 10.51 13.50
C ILE A 107 -11.33 10.53 12.06
N GLY A 108 -10.48 10.17 11.09
CA GLY A 108 -10.87 10.11 9.68
C GLY A 108 -12.01 9.12 9.45
N SER A 109 -11.96 7.95 10.08
CA SER A 109 -13.01 6.93 9.94
C SER A 109 -14.34 7.34 10.57
N ILE A 110 -14.31 8.10 11.68
CA ILE A 110 -15.51 8.74 12.26
C ILE A 110 -16.10 9.75 11.25
N ILE A 111 -15.26 10.63 10.66
CA ILE A 111 -15.71 11.60 9.66
C ILE A 111 -16.36 10.89 8.46
N VAL A 112 -15.77 9.79 7.99
CA VAL A 112 -16.33 8.98 6.90
C VAL A 112 -17.67 8.38 7.29
N ALA A 113 -17.76 7.70 8.45
CA ALA A 113 -18.99 7.07 8.90
C ALA A 113 -20.12 8.08 9.16
N ALA A 114 -19.78 9.30 9.58
CA ALA A 114 -20.71 10.41 9.81
C ALA A 114 -20.93 11.32 8.60
N SER A 115 -20.31 11.04 7.45
CA SER A 115 -20.35 11.93 6.29
C SER A 115 -21.77 12.16 5.75
N PHE A 116 -22.09 13.39 5.40
CA PHE A 116 -23.41 13.82 4.91
C PHE A 116 -23.38 14.31 3.46
N SER A 117 -22.18 14.49 2.91
CA SER A 117 -21.93 14.86 1.51
C SER A 117 -20.71 14.13 0.97
N TYR A 118 -20.60 14.04 -0.36
CA TYR A 118 -19.42 13.47 -1.02
C TYR A 118 -18.12 14.20 -0.60
N GLY A 119 -18.16 15.52 -0.45
CA GLY A 119 -17.01 16.29 0.02
C GLY A 119 -16.58 15.91 1.44
N SER A 120 -17.53 15.74 2.38
CA SER A 120 -17.21 15.29 3.75
C SER A 120 -16.66 13.86 3.78
N LEU A 121 -17.14 12.98 2.90
CA LEU A 121 -16.64 11.63 2.73
C LEU A 121 -15.18 11.65 2.24
N VAL A 122 -14.90 12.42 1.18
CA VAL A 122 -13.55 12.60 0.63
C VAL A 122 -12.59 13.14 1.68
N LEU A 123 -13.00 14.17 2.43
CA LEU A 123 -12.18 14.74 3.50
C LEU A 123 -11.83 13.69 4.56
N GLY A 124 -12.83 12.93 5.03
CA GLY A 124 -12.62 11.85 5.98
C GLY A 124 -11.65 10.80 5.44
N ARG A 125 -11.78 10.42 4.16
CA ARG A 125 -10.87 9.47 3.51
C ARG A 125 -9.43 9.99 3.43
N ILE A 126 -9.22 11.25 3.09
CA ILE A 126 -7.88 11.87 3.06
C ILE A 126 -7.26 11.84 4.46
N VAL A 127 -8.03 12.21 5.49
CA VAL A 127 -7.58 12.16 6.89
C VAL A 127 -7.21 10.74 7.29
N THR A 128 -8.07 9.75 7.01
CA THR A 128 -7.77 8.34 7.28
C THR A 128 -6.48 7.90 6.60
N ALA A 129 -6.28 8.27 5.34
CA ALA A 129 -5.10 7.89 4.57
C ALA A 129 -3.78 8.47 5.12
N ILE A 130 -3.81 9.70 5.65
CA ILE A 130 -2.63 10.32 6.30
C ILE A 130 -2.14 9.45 7.46
N GLY A 131 -3.07 8.96 8.29
CA GLY A 131 -2.76 8.06 9.39
C GLY A 131 -2.34 6.68 8.90
N ALA A 132 -3.17 6.05 8.07
CA ALA A 132 -2.99 4.67 7.63
C ALA A 132 -1.66 4.47 6.88
N GLU A 133 -1.35 5.31 5.89
CA GLU A 133 -0.11 5.18 5.12
C GLU A 133 1.12 5.69 5.88
N GLY A 134 0.94 6.75 6.68
CA GLY A 134 2.01 7.30 7.50
C GLY A 134 2.60 6.26 8.45
N GLU A 135 1.78 5.31 8.87
CA GLU A 135 2.18 4.19 9.68
C GLU A 135 3.10 3.20 8.96
N VAL A 136 2.78 2.82 7.72
CA VAL A 136 3.53 1.83 6.93
C VAL A 136 4.99 2.24 6.77
N ALA A 137 5.21 3.53 6.50
CA ALA A 137 6.53 4.11 6.37
C ALA A 137 7.38 3.92 7.64
N VAL A 138 6.75 3.97 8.81
CA VAL A 138 7.40 3.79 10.12
C VAL A 138 7.51 2.32 10.51
N ALA A 139 6.47 1.53 10.26
CA ALA A 139 6.37 0.12 10.57
C ALA A 139 7.51 -0.69 9.94
N ALA A 140 7.83 -0.44 8.67
CA ALA A 140 8.94 -1.10 7.98
C ALA A 140 10.28 -0.97 8.73
N THR A 141 10.55 0.21 9.32
CA THR A 141 11.78 0.41 10.10
C THR A 141 11.69 -0.16 11.51
N ALA A 142 10.53 -0.03 12.16
CA ALA A 142 10.31 -0.56 13.50
C ALA A 142 10.44 -2.10 13.52
N LEU A 143 9.85 -2.79 12.54
CA LEU A 143 9.94 -4.24 12.41
C LEU A 143 11.39 -4.72 12.40
N VAL A 144 12.27 -4.05 11.65
CA VAL A 144 13.69 -4.38 11.60
C VAL A 144 14.41 -4.03 12.91
N GLU A 145 14.07 -2.90 13.53
CA GLU A 145 14.69 -2.44 14.78
C GLU A 145 14.35 -3.32 15.99
N PHE A 146 13.17 -3.96 16.01
CA PHE A 146 12.75 -4.89 17.06
C PHE A 146 13.09 -6.35 16.76
N SER A 147 13.43 -6.69 15.50
CA SER A 147 13.66 -8.08 15.11
C SER A 147 15.11 -8.54 15.31
N PRO A 148 15.31 -9.81 15.74
CA PRO A 148 16.62 -10.44 15.75
C PRO A 148 17.24 -10.47 14.34
N PRO A 149 18.57 -10.30 14.19
CA PRO A 149 19.22 -10.18 12.89
C PRO A 149 18.87 -11.29 11.89
N LYS A 150 18.84 -12.55 12.34
CA LYS A 150 18.55 -13.73 11.50
C LYS A 150 17.12 -13.78 10.93
N ARG A 151 16.18 -13.00 11.49
CA ARG A 151 14.75 -13.03 11.12
C ARG A 151 14.28 -11.75 10.43
N ARG A 152 15.12 -10.71 10.35
CA ARG A 152 14.75 -9.39 9.79
C ARG A 152 14.19 -9.47 8.37
N GLY A 153 14.77 -10.29 7.50
CA GLY A 153 14.30 -10.48 6.12
C GLY A 153 12.89 -11.07 6.07
N ALA A 154 12.68 -12.22 6.71
CA ALA A 154 11.38 -12.89 6.77
C ALA A 154 10.29 -12.02 7.43
N VAL A 155 10.63 -11.30 8.49
CA VAL A 155 9.71 -10.39 9.21
C VAL A 155 9.31 -9.19 8.35
N GLY A 156 10.27 -8.56 7.67
CA GLY A 156 9.98 -7.43 6.77
C GLY A 156 9.10 -7.85 5.59
N ALA A 157 9.36 -9.03 5.03
CA ALA A 157 8.59 -9.59 3.92
C ALA A 157 7.16 -10.00 4.29
N SER A 158 7.02 -10.81 5.34
CA SER A 158 5.71 -11.32 5.78
C SER A 158 4.81 -10.22 6.35
N GLY A 159 5.38 -9.13 6.87
CA GLY A 159 4.63 -8.16 7.66
C GLY A 159 3.96 -7.00 6.98
N ASN A 160 4.48 -6.54 5.84
CA ASN A 160 3.79 -5.48 5.12
C ASN A 160 2.78 -6.03 4.10
N ALA A 161 3.10 -7.14 3.44
CA ALA A 161 2.27 -7.62 2.34
C ALA A 161 1.08 -8.45 2.79
N VAL A 162 1.34 -9.56 3.49
CA VAL A 162 0.28 -10.50 3.89
C VAL A 162 -0.72 -9.82 4.82
N ALA A 163 -0.24 -8.98 5.74
CA ALA A 163 -1.09 -8.24 6.66
C ALA A 163 -2.03 -7.26 5.93
N PHE A 164 -1.52 -6.53 4.93
CA PHE A 164 -2.32 -5.62 4.12
C PHE A 164 -3.44 -6.38 3.40
N ASP A 165 -3.11 -7.50 2.77
CA ASP A 165 -4.06 -8.30 2.01
C ASP A 165 -5.12 -8.98 2.91
N VAL A 166 -4.73 -9.42 4.11
CA VAL A 166 -5.70 -9.88 5.13
C VAL A 166 -6.69 -8.77 5.47
N GLY A 167 -6.22 -7.53 5.60
CA GLY A 167 -7.08 -6.35 5.78
C GLY A 167 -8.03 -6.14 4.60
N THR A 168 -7.51 -6.22 3.38
CA THR A 168 -8.28 -6.07 2.13
C THR A 168 -9.39 -7.10 1.99
N VAL A 169 -9.09 -8.37 2.27
CA VAL A 169 -10.08 -9.45 2.25
C VAL A 169 -11.12 -9.24 3.35
N ALA A 170 -10.69 -8.90 4.57
CA ALA A 170 -11.61 -8.61 5.67
C ALA A 170 -12.54 -7.43 5.35
N ALA A 171 -12.03 -6.35 4.75
CA ALA A 171 -12.85 -5.21 4.31
C ALA A 171 -13.87 -5.60 3.25
N SER A 172 -13.47 -6.42 2.29
CA SER A 172 -14.36 -6.89 1.22
C SER A 172 -15.50 -7.73 1.79
N LEU A 173 -15.22 -8.63 2.74
CA LEU A 173 -16.24 -9.44 3.42
C LEU A 173 -17.17 -8.57 4.27
N VAL A 174 -16.63 -7.65 5.08
CA VAL A 174 -17.43 -6.73 5.90
C VAL A 174 -18.33 -5.86 5.02
N ALA A 175 -17.80 -5.29 3.95
CA ALA A 175 -18.58 -4.48 3.02
C ALA A 175 -19.68 -5.31 2.34
N PHE A 176 -19.36 -6.52 1.88
CA PHE A 176 -20.33 -7.44 1.28
C PHE A 176 -21.52 -7.71 2.23
N PHE A 177 -21.24 -8.15 3.47
CA PHE A 177 -22.30 -8.43 4.42
C PHE A 177 -23.05 -7.16 4.85
N ALA A 178 -22.36 -6.05 5.08
CA ALA A 178 -23.01 -4.80 5.47
C ALA A 178 -23.92 -4.24 4.37
N ILE A 179 -23.53 -4.35 3.10
CA ILE A 179 -24.35 -3.91 1.96
C ILE A 179 -25.50 -4.89 1.69
N ALA A 180 -25.28 -6.20 1.86
CA ALA A 180 -26.29 -7.22 1.60
C ALA A 180 -27.39 -7.26 2.68
N LEU A 181 -27.03 -7.01 3.94
CA LEU A 181 -27.92 -7.19 5.09
C LEU A 181 -28.58 -5.90 5.58
N LEU A 182 -28.05 -4.72 5.23
CA LEU A 182 -28.53 -3.44 5.74
C LEU A 182 -29.04 -2.54 4.61
N PRO A 183 -29.92 -1.56 4.93
CA PRO A 183 -30.38 -0.56 3.96
C PRO A 183 -29.22 0.20 3.32
N SER A 184 -29.37 0.61 2.06
CA SER A 184 -28.31 1.30 1.30
C SER A 184 -27.85 2.61 1.94
N THR A 185 -28.65 3.23 2.81
CA THR A 185 -28.30 4.45 3.55
C THR A 185 -27.40 4.21 4.75
N ILE A 186 -27.37 2.96 5.27
CA ILE A 186 -26.68 2.57 6.51
C ILE A 186 -25.53 1.59 6.25
N GLY A 187 -25.68 0.66 5.30
CA GLY A 187 -24.72 -0.43 5.09
C GLY A 187 -23.28 0.02 4.87
N TRP A 188 -23.06 1.04 4.03
CA TRP A 188 -21.72 1.59 3.82
C TRP A 188 -21.17 2.31 5.07
N ARG A 189 -22.02 2.99 5.86
CA ARG A 189 -21.59 3.65 7.11
C ARG A 189 -21.13 2.62 8.13
N VAL A 190 -21.86 1.52 8.27
CA VAL A 190 -21.49 0.40 9.16
C VAL A 190 -20.19 -0.25 8.70
N ALA A 191 -20.01 -0.44 7.39
CA ALA A 191 -18.76 -0.93 6.84
C ALA A 191 -17.58 -0.04 7.25
N PHE A 192 -17.68 1.29 7.13
CA PHE A 192 -16.63 2.21 7.60
C PHE A 192 -16.51 2.30 9.13
N ALA A 193 -17.62 2.19 9.87
CA ALA A 193 -17.59 2.18 11.33
C ALA A 193 -16.82 0.99 11.90
N SER A 194 -16.80 -0.15 11.20
CA SER A 194 -15.99 -1.30 11.59
C SER A 194 -14.47 -1.01 11.59
N ALA A 195 -13.99 -0.09 10.74
CA ALA A 195 -12.60 0.35 10.74
C ALA A 195 -12.25 1.10 12.04
N ILE A 196 -13.21 1.82 12.63
CA ILE A 196 -13.05 2.48 13.93
C ILE A 196 -12.82 1.44 15.02
N VAL A 197 -13.64 0.38 15.04
CA VAL A 197 -13.51 -0.70 16.02
C VAL A 197 -12.13 -1.35 15.92
N LEU A 198 -11.70 -1.70 14.70
CA LEU A 198 -10.37 -2.26 14.47
C LEU A 198 -9.26 -1.30 14.92
N ALA A 199 -9.38 -0.01 14.60
CA ALA A 199 -8.41 1.00 14.98
C ALA A 199 -8.33 1.22 16.50
N VAL A 200 -9.46 1.18 17.22
CA VAL A 200 -9.49 1.26 18.69
C VAL A 200 -8.81 0.04 19.32
N VAL A 201 -9.06 -1.17 18.80
CA VAL A 201 -8.37 -2.38 19.26
C VAL A 201 -6.85 -2.24 19.06
N VAL A 202 -6.43 -1.76 17.89
CA VAL A 202 -5.00 -1.49 17.60
C VAL A 202 -4.42 -0.42 18.52
N PHE A 203 -5.15 0.68 18.77
CA PHE A 203 -4.75 1.74 19.69
C PHE A 203 -4.50 1.20 21.10
N VAL A 204 -5.47 0.45 21.65
CA VAL A 204 -5.38 -0.13 22.99
C VAL A 204 -4.22 -1.12 23.07
N ALA A 205 -4.05 -1.97 22.06
CA ALA A 205 -2.95 -2.91 21.99
C ALA A 205 -1.58 -2.20 21.99
N ARG A 206 -1.47 -1.01 21.39
CA ARG A 206 -0.23 -0.20 21.33
C ARG A 206 0.14 0.53 22.60
N LEU A 207 -0.76 0.63 23.58
CA LEU A 207 -0.45 1.32 24.83
C LEU A 207 0.79 0.73 25.53
N LYS A 208 1.05 -0.57 25.38
CA LYS A 208 2.23 -1.25 25.95
C LYS A 208 3.41 -1.41 24.98
N LEU A 209 3.32 -0.87 23.76
CA LEU A 209 4.41 -0.92 22.78
C LEU A 209 5.62 -0.12 23.32
N PRO A 210 6.81 -0.72 23.45
CA PRO A 210 8.00 0.01 23.88
C PRO A 210 8.50 0.94 22.77
N GLU A 211 9.31 1.93 23.14
CA GLU A 211 10.05 2.72 22.15
C GLU A 211 11.25 1.92 21.60
N SER A 212 11.71 2.28 20.41
CA SER A 212 12.90 1.68 19.81
C SER A 212 14.16 1.96 20.64
N VAL A 213 14.86 0.90 21.05
CA VAL A 213 16.14 0.97 21.75
C VAL A 213 17.16 1.77 20.93
N ARG A 214 17.21 1.56 19.61
CA ARG A 214 18.09 2.29 18.70
C ARG A 214 17.75 3.77 18.63
N PHE A 215 16.46 4.13 18.63
CA PHE A 215 16.03 5.52 18.71
C PHE A 215 16.44 6.17 20.03
N LEU A 216 16.22 5.50 21.17
CA LEU A 216 16.58 6.01 22.49
C LEU A 216 18.09 6.25 22.62
N ILE A 217 18.93 5.33 22.12
CA ILE A 217 20.38 5.51 22.08
C ILE A 217 20.75 6.77 21.28
N ARG A 218 20.20 6.94 20.07
CA ARG A 218 20.43 8.14 19.24
C ARG A 218 19.97 9.45 19.89
N LYS A 219 19.01 9.39 20.81
CA LYS A 219 18.55 10.54 21.60
C LYS A 219 19.29 10.69 22.94
N ASN A 220 20.36 9.91 23.15
CA ASN A 220 21.12 9.87 24.41
C ASN A 220 20.27 9.51 25.65
N ARG A 221 19.20 8.74 25.47
CA ARG A 221 18.28 8.27 26.52
C ARG A 221 18.63 6.85 26.96
N LEU A 222 19.88 6.65 27.41
CA LEU A 222 20.45 5.33 27.66
C LEU A 222 19.77 4.56 28.80
N LYS A 223 19.28 5.26 29.84
CA LYS A 223 18.59 4.62 30.98
C LYS A 223 17.29 3.92 30.53
N GLU A 224 16.50 4.60 29.70
CA GLU A 224 15.25 4.01 29.17
C GLU A 224 15.53 2.87 28.20
N ALA A 225 16.60 2.99 27.40
CA ALA A 225 17.04 1.93 26.50
C ALA A 225 17.45 0.67 27.28
N GLU A 226 18.23 0.82 28.36
CA GLU A 226 18.62 -0.26 29.27
C GLU A 226 17.40 -0.93 29.91
N GLU A 227 16.41 -0.15 30.36
CA GLU A 227 15.20 -0.71 30.98
C GLU A 227 14.42 -1.61 30.01
N ILE A 228 14.26 -1.17 28.76
CA ILE A 228 13.57 -1.96 27.72
C ILE A 228 14.35 -3.25 27.42
N VAL A 229 15.69 -3.15 27.26
CA VAL A 229 16.54 -4.32 27.02
C VAL A 229 16.44 -5.31 28.17
N ARG A 230 16.59 -4.85 29.42
CA ARG A 230 16.49 -5.69 30.62
C ARG A 230 15.13 -6.36 30.73
N LYS A 231 14.04 -5.66 30.39
CA LYS A 231 12.68 -6.23 30.39
C LYS A 231 12.53 -7.32 29.31
N ALA A 232 13.10 -7.11 28.13
CA ALA A 232 13.11 -8.10 27.06
C ALA A 232 13.94 -9.34 27.44
N GLU A 233 15.12 -9.15 28.02
CA GLU A 233 15.99 -10.21 28.54
C GLU A 233 15.28 -11.03 29.63
N LYS A 234 14.70 -10.37 30.65
CA LYS A 234 13.94 -11.03 31.72
C LYS A 234 12.73 -11.80 31.19
N THR A 235 12.05 -11.28 30.17
CA THR A 235 10.92 -11.99 29.54
C THR A 235 11.37 -13.28 28.85
N TYR A 236 12.57 -13.29 28.26
CA TYR A 236 13.15 -14.50 27.68
C TYR A 236 13.55 -15.50 28.75
N GLU A 237 14.33 -15.07 29.75
CA GLU A 237 14.86 -15.94 30.81
C GLU A 237 13.73 -16.59 31.62
N ASN A 238 12.70 -15.83 31.98
CA ASN A 238 11.58 -16.33 32.78
C ASN A 238 10.68 -17.33 32.04
N LYS A 239 10.52 -17.19 30.71
CA LYS A 239 9.59 -18.03 29.92
C LYS A 239 10.26 -19.20 29.23
N VAL A 240 11.53 -19.06 28.86
CA VAL A 240 12.26 -20.08 28.08
C VAL A 240 13.19 -20.90 28.98
N HIS A 241 13.45 -20.47 30.22
CA HIS A 241 14.33 -21.12 31.19
C HIS A 241 15.74 -21.45 30.65
N LYS A 242 16.23 -20.65 29.69
CA LYS A 242 17.56 -20.80 29.08
C LYS A 242 18.36 -19.52 29.26
N LYS A 243 19.66 -19.66 29.51
CA LYS A 243 20.60 -18.52 29.51
C LYS A 243 20.65 -17.89 28.12
N LEU A 244 20.74 -16.56 28.08
CA LEU A 244 20.89 -15.82 26.84
C LEU A 244 22.24 -16.14 26.17
N PRO A 245 22.30 -16.12 24.82
CA PRO A 245 23.57 -16.18 24.11
C PRO A 245 24.53 -15.07 24.57
N PRO A 246 25.85 -15.26 24.50
CA PRO A 246 26.82 -14.23 24.86
C PRO A 246 26.61 -12.97 24.02
N VAL A 247 26.82 -11.80 24.62
CA VAL A 247 26.77 -10.52 23.88
C VAL A 247 27.98 -10.47 22.96
N SER A 248 27.78 -10.09 21.70
CA SER A 248 28.90 -9.71 20.84
C SER A 248 29.71 -8.60 21.51
N ALA A 249 31.03 -8.72 21.54
CA ALA A 249 31.93 -7.70 22.10
C ALA A 249 31.86 -6.36 21.32
N GLN A 250 31.16 -6.35 20.18
CA GLN A 250 31.05 -5.19 19.31
C GLN A 250 30.18 -4.10 19.94
N GLN A 251 30.81 -3.00 20.36
CA GLN A 251 30.11 -1.76 20.69
C GLN A 251 29.69 -1.08 19.38
N LEU A 252 28.39 -0.82 19.26
CA LEU A 252 27.84 -0.13 18.09
C LEU A 252 27.91 1.37 18.32
N GLU A 253 28.40 2.10 17.31
CA GLU A 253 28.50 3.56 17.31
C GLU A 253 27.25 4.17 16.69
N PHE A 254 26.61 5.08 17.42
CA PHE A 254 25.40 5.77 16.99
C PHE A 254 25.63 7.27 16.85
N THR A 255 25.28 7.81 15.69
CA THR A 255 25.44 9.23 15.36
C THR A 255 24.08 9.89 15.18
N SER A 256 23.79 10.96 15.95
CA SER A 256 22.55 11.73 15.79
C SER A 256 22.69 12.76 14.67
N GLN A 257 21.85 12.73 13.64
CA GLN A 257 21.87 13.73 12.55
C GLN A 257 20.58 14.59 12.55
N LYS A 258 20.72 15.88 12.21
CA LYS A 258 19.58 16.79 11.98
C LYS A 258 18.78 16.36 10.74
N LEU A 259 17.47 16.59 10.73
CA LEU A 259 16.58 16.20 9.62
C LEU A 259 16.98 16.84 8.27
N SER A 260 17.37 18.11 8.29
CA SER A 260 17.89 18.80 7.09
C SER A 260 19.17 18.16 6.53
N ALA A 261 20.03 17.66 7.41
CA ALA A 261 21.22 16.91 7.01
C ALA A 261 20.85 15.55 6.41
N LYS A 262 19.76 14.90 6.87
CA LYS A 262 19.26 13.65 6.29
C LYS A 262 18.74 13.83 4.87
N TYR A 263 17.85 14.81 4.63
CA TYR A 263 17.38 15.10 3.27
C TYR A 263 18.51 15.58 2.36
N GLY A 264 19.46 16.37 2.89
CA GLY A 264 20.70 16.70 2.20
C GLY A 264 21.50 15.46 1.81
N LEU A 265 21.58 14.44 2.68
CA LEU A 265 22.23 13.17 2.38
C LEU A 265 21.52 12.41 1.25
N LEU A 266 20.18 12.35 1.28
CA LEU A 266 19.40 11.64 0.27
C LEU A 266 19.57 12.26 -1.12
N PHE A 267 19.37 13.57 -1.24
CA PHE A 267 19.30 14.25 -2.53
C PHE A 267 20.65 14.81 -3.02
N LYS A 268 21.65 15.01 -2.15
CA LYS A 268 23.00 15.45 -2.57
C LYS A 268 24.02 14.32 -2.59
N ARG A 269 24.01 13.41 -1.60
CA ARG A 269 25.00 12.31 -1.52
C ARG A 269 24.54 11.04 -2.20
N TYR A 270 23.24 10.73 -2.18
CA TYR A 270 22.67 9.52 -2.78
C TYR A 270 21.59 9.77 -3.86
N PRO A 271 21.71 10.78 -4.75
CA PRO A 271 20.63 11.14 -5.68
C PRO A 271 20.24 9.98 -6.61
N LYS A 272 21.21 9.22 -7.13
CA LYS A 272 20.95 8.06 -8.01
C LYS A 272 20.17 6.95 -7.30
N ARG A 273 20.44 6.71 -6.01
CA ARG A 273 19.71 5.70 -5.21
C ARG A 273 18.28 6.15 -4.94
N MET A 274 18.09 7.45 -4.67
CA MET A 274 16.77 8.03 -4.46
C MET A 274 15.93 8.03 -5.73
N ALA A 275 16.50 8.42 -6.87
CA ALA A 275 15.84 8.36 -8.17
C ALA A 275 15.38 6.93 -8.48
N LEU A 276 16.25 5.93 -8.31
CA LEU A 276 15.89 4.53 -8.51
C LEU A 276 14.75 4.08 -7.57
N ALA A 277 14.81 4.43 -6.27
CA ALA A 277 13.78 4.06 -5.31
C ALA A 277 12.41 4.70 -5.64
N ILE A 278 12.41 5.96 -6.09
CA ILE A 278 11.19 6.66 -6.52
C ILE A 278 10.65 6.03 -7.79
N THR A 279 11.50 5.80 -8.81
CA THR A 279 11.08 5.20 -10.07
C THR A 279 10.46 3.83 -9.84
N LEU A 280 11.11 2.97 -9.07
CA LEU A 280 10.58 1.63 -8.79
C LEU A 280 9.22 1.68 -8.08
N ASN A 281 9.06 2.53 -7.05
CA ASN A 281 7.73 2.73 -6.43
C ASN A 281 6.71 3.24 -7.43
N PHE A 282 7.06 4.27 -8.19
CA PHE A 282 6.14 4.87 -9.15
C PHE A 282 5.67 3.83 -10.19
N THR A 283 6.58 3.04 -10.73
CA THR A 283 6.29 1.98 -11.70
C THR A 283 5.58 0.78 -11.11
N GLU A 284 5.61 0.61 -9.79
CA GLU A 284 4.81 -0.41 -9.08
C GLU A 284 3.38 0.09 -8.88
N VAL A 285 3.27 1.27 -8.28
CA VAL A 285 2.03 1.84 -7.78
C VAL A 285 1.14 2.29 -8.93
N TRP A 286 1.70 2.85 -10.03
CA TRP A 286 0.91 3.24 -11.19
C TRP A 286 0.11 2.07 -11.78
N PRO A 287 0.72 1.03 -12.37
CA PRO A 287 -0.03 -0.03 -13.04
C PRO A 287 -0.92 -0.79 -12.06
N TYR A 288 -0.47 -1.00 -10.82
CA TYR A 288 -1.26 -1.65 -9.78
C TYR A 288 -2.59 -0.93 -9.52
N TYR A 289 -2.55 0.35 -9.12
CA TYR A 289 -3.77 1.09 -8.77
C TYR A 289 -4.61 1.42 -10.01
N SER A 290 -3.99 1.68 -11.16
CA SER A 290 -4.71 1.92 -12.43
C SER A 290 -5.53 0.71 -12.83
N ALA A 291 -4.90 -0.47 -12.91
CA ALA A 291 -5.57 -1.70 -13.26
C ALA A 291 -6.66 -2.03 -12.24
N PHE A 292 -6.33 -1.96 -10.94
CA PHE A 292 -7.28 -2.30 -9.88
C PHE A 292 -8.53 -1.42 -9.92
N SER A 293 -8.40 -0.13 -10.27
CA SER A 293 -9.52 0.79 -10.39
C SER A 293 -10.50 0.47 -11.54
N VAL A 294 -10.04 -0.18 -12.61
CA VAL A 294 -10.85 -0.45 -13.81
C VAL A 294 -11.29 -1.90 -13.96
N ILE A 295 -10.69 -2.86 -13.25
CA ILE A 295 -11.03 -4.29 -13.35
C ILE A 295 -12.53 -4.53 -13.15
N ALA A 296 -13.11 -3.95 -12.10
CA ALA A 296 -14.54 -4.11 -11.83
C ALA A 296 -15.40 -3.55 -12.98
N VAL A 297 -15.01 -2.40 -13.52
CA VAL A 297 -15.70 -1.75 -14.65
C VAL A 297 -15.60 -2.60 -15.93
N ILE A 298 -14.42 -3.14 -16.24
CA ILE A 298 -14.20 -4.02 -17.39
C ILE A 298 -15.03 -5.30 -17.24
N LEU A 299 -15.01 -5.95 -16.08
CA LEU A 299 -15.80 -7.15 -15.83
C LEU A 299 -17.29 -6.89 -16.02
N VAL A 300 -17.85 -5.85 -15.39
CA VAL A 300 -19.30 -5.59 -15.44
C VAL A 300 -19.74 -5.03 -16.79
N LYS A 301 -19.04 -4.02 -17.32
CA LYS A 301 -19.50 -3.29 -18.52
C LYS A 301 -19.12 -3.98 -19.82
N PHE A 302 -17.90 -4.51 -19.91
CA PHE A 302 -17.37 -5.14 -21.13
C PHE A 302 -17.72 -6.63 -21.19
N PHE A 303 -17.38 -7.38 -20.14
CA PHE A 303 -17.63 -8.83 -20.09
C PHE A 303 -19.04 -9.21 -19.60
N LYS A 304 -19.89 -8.23 -19.28
CA LYS A 304 -21.25 -8.44 -18.74
C LYS A 304 -21.28 -9.35 -17.51
N TYR A 305 -20.22 -9.32 -16.71
CA TYR A 305 -20.06 -10.11 -15.52
C TYR A 305 -20.98 -9.59 -14.40
N SER A 306 -21.55 -10.51 -13.61
CA SER A 306 -22.45 -10.13 -12.51
C SER A 306 -21.72 -9.27 -11.48
N SER A 307 -22.32 -8.13 -11.12
CA SER A 307 -21.77 -7.23 -10.10
C SER A 307 -21.65 -7.89 -8.72
N SER A 308 -22.53 -8.86 -8.40
CA SER A 308 -22.47 -9.62 -7.15
C SER A 308 -21.26 -10.57 -7.09
N SER A 309 -20.71 -10.98 -8.24
CA SER A 309 -19.59 -11.93 -8.32
C SER A 309 -18.22 -11.23 -8.41
N VAL A 310 -18.17 -9.92 -8.69
CA VAL A 310 -16.92 -9.16 -8.83
C VAL A 310 -16.06 -9.25 -7.57
N GLY A 311 -16.66 -9.13 -6.39
CA GLY A 311 -15.94 -9.22 -5.11
C GLY A 311 -15.19 -10.56 -4.96
N LEU A 312 -15.82 -11.66 -5.35
CA LEU A 312 -15.21 -12.99 -5.30
C LEU A 312 -14.04 -13.13 -6.29
N SER A 313 -14.15 -12.57 -7.50
CA SER A 313 -13.03 -12.52 -8.44
C SER A 313 -11.84 -11.72 -7.91
N LEU A 314 -12.09 -10.60 -7.22
CA LEU A 314 -11.03 -9.81 -6.58
C LEU A 314 -10.33 -10.59 -5.45
N VAL A 315 -11.04 -11.47 -4.74
CA VAL A 315 -10.43 -12.36 -3.75
C VAL A 315 -9.41 -13.29 -4.42
N TYR A 316 -9.74 -13.93 -5.56
CA TYR A 316 -8.80 -14.80 -6.26
C TYR A 316 -7.56 -14.05 -6.77
N ILE A 317 -7.75 -12.85 -7.32
CA ILE A 317 -6.67 -11.98 -7.79
C ILE A 317 -5.74 -11.60 -6.63
N THR A 318 -6.33 -11.20 -5.49
CA THR A 318 -5.57 -10.80 -4.30
C THR A 318 -4.84 -11.99 -3.68
N PHE A 319 -5.47 -13.16 -3.63
CA PHE A 319 -4.84 -14.38 -3.14
C PHE A 319 -3.62 -14.78 -3.99
N ALA A 320 -3.72 -14.66 -5.30
CA ALA A 320 -2.58 -14.86 -6.20
C ALA A 320 -1.45 -13.85 -5.93
N GLY A 321 -1.80 -12.60 -5.62
CA GLY A 321 -0.86 -11.59 -5.19
C GLY A 321 -0.12 -11.94 -3.90
N VAL A 322 -0.85 -12.35 -2.86
CA VAL A 322 -0.29 -12.84 -1.58
C VAL A 322 0.68 -13.99 -1.82
N LEU A 323 0.30 -14.94 -2.68
CA LEU A 323 1.15 -16.06 -3.05
C LEU A 323 2.43 -15.57 -3.75
N GLY A 324 2.31 -14.62 -4.68
CA GLY A 324 3.43 -13.98 -5.38
C GLY A 324 4.46 -13.38 -4.43
N ILE A 325 4.02 -12.57 -3.46
CA ILE A 325 4.93 -11.99 -2.47
C ILE A 325 5.57 -13.06 -1.60
N THR A 326 4.78 -14.00 -1.12
CA THR A 326 5.26 -15.05 -0.22
C THR A 326 6.32 -15.91 -0.91
N VAL A 327 6.09 -16.31 -2.16
CA VAL A 327 7.04 -17.09 -2.96
C VAL A 327 8.33 -16.31 -3.21
N MET A 328 8.23 -15.06 -3.66
CA MET A 328 9.43 -14.27 -3.94
C MET A 328 10.25 -14.00 -2.68
N ALA A 329 9.57 -13.63 -1.61
CA ALA A 329 10.24 -13.21 -0.40
C ALA A 329 10.88 -14.36 0.39
N LEU A 330 10.27 -15.55 0.39
CA LEU A 330 10.81 -16.72 1.11
C LEU A 330 11.84 -17.52 0.28
N PHE A 331 11.74 -17.52 -1.04
CA PHE A 331 12.54 -18.42 -1.87
C PHE A 331 13.43 -17.69 -2.88
N ALA A 332 12.91 -16.68 -3.57
CA ALA A 332 13.63 -16.04 -4.67
C ALA A 332 14.71 -15.08 -4.19
N LEU A 333 14.46 -14.33 -3.10
CA LEU A 333 15.42 -13.33 -2.61
C LEU A 333 16.76 -13.93 -2.18
N ASP A 334 16.72 -15.03 -1.43
CA ASP A 334 17.91 -15.65 -0.86
C ASP A 334 18.66 -16.51 -1.88
N ARG A 335 17.98 -17.04 -2.91
CA ARG A 335 18.58 -17.93 -3.93
C ARG A 335 19.01 -17.23 -5.21
N ILE A 336 18.15 -16.36 -5.75
CA ILE A 336 18.33 -15.75 -7.09
C ILE A 336 19.00 -14.37 -6.96
N GLY A 337 18.85 -13.73 -5.81
CA GLY A 337 19.36 -12.40 -5.52
C GLY A 337 18.42 -11.28 -5.98
N ARG A 338 18.36 -10.21 -5.18
CA ARG A 338 17.36 -9.14 -5.29
C ARG A 338 17.23 -8.53 -6.69
N ARG A 339 18.34 -8.13 -7.31
CA ARG A 339 18.33 -7.42 -8.61
C ARG A 339 17.67 -8.25 -9.72
N LYS A 340 18.02 -9.54 -9.82
CA LYS A 340 17.46 -10.44 -10.84
C LYS A 340 15.95 -10.66 -10.61
N THR A 341 15.54 -10.84 -9.35
CA THR A 341 14.13 -11.03 -9.00
C THR A 341 13.27 -9.81 -9.32
N ILE A 342 13.76 -8.59 -9.03
CA ILE A 342 13.08 -7.34 -9.42
C ILE A 342 12.92 -7.28 -10.94
N THR A 343 14.02 -7.42 -11.68
CA THR A 343 13.99 -7.31 -13.15
C THR A 343 13.06 -8.34 -13.79
N ALA A 344 13.08 -9.59 -13.30
CA ALA A 344 12.18 -10.63 -13.79
C ALA A 344 10.71 -10.32 -13.49
N SER A 345 10.39 -9.91 -12.25
CA SER A 345 9.00 -9.66 -11.85
C SER A 345 8.38 -8.49 -12.60
N TYR A 346 9.10 -7.36 -12.71
CA TYR A 346 8.65 -6.22 -13.51
C TYR A 346 8.56 -6.55 -15.00
N GLY A 347 9.54 -7.28 -15.55
CA GLY A 347 9.56 -7.65 -16.97
C GLY A 347 8.40 -8.56 -17.36
N ILE A 348 8.11 -9.58 -16.54
CA ILE A 348 7.00 -10.51 -16.77
C ILE A 348 5.66 -9.80 -16.59
N ALA A 349 5.50 -8.99 -15.53
CA ALA A 349 4.28 -8.22 -15.33
C ALA A 349 4.00 -7.25 -16.50
N ALA A 350 5.03 -6.54 -16.99
CA ALA A 350 4.90 -5.64 -18.14
C ALA A 350 4.50 -6.39 -19.42
N LEU A 351 5.10 -7.55 -19.68
CA LEU A 351 4.75 -8.40 -20.82
C LEU A 351 3.31 -8.90 -20.72
N LEU A 352 2.87 -9.34 -19.54
CA LEU A 352 1.49 -9.79 -19.32
C LEU A 352 0.49 -8.65 -19.50
N PHE A 353 0.78 -7.45 -19.00
CA PHE A 353 -0.05 -6.27 -19.25
C PHE A 353 -0.19 -5.97 -20.75
N LEU A 354 0.92 -6.03 -21.50
CA LEU A 354 0.92 -5.82 -22.95
C LEU A 354 0.07 -6.88 -23.66
N ILE A 355 0.28 -8.16 -23.34
CA ILE A 355 -0.47 -9.28 -23.94
C ILE A 355 -1.96 -9.12 -23.65
N ILE A 356 -2.35 -8.92 -22.38
CA ILE A 356 -3.76 -8.73 -21.99
C ILE A 356 -4.36 -7.56 -22.74
N GLY A 357 -3.67 -6.41 -22.81
CA GLY A 357 -4.14 -5.22 -23.52
C GLY A 357 -4.40 -5.47 -25.02
N LEU A 358 -3.58 -6.29 -25.68
CA LEU A 358 -3.74 -6.62 -27.10
C LEU A 358 -4.88 -7.60 -27.37
N ILE A 359 -5.13 -8.55 -26.46
CA ILE A 359 -6.06 -9.66 -26.69
C ILE A 359 -7.41 -9.50 -25.97
N VAL A 360 -7.57 -8.54 -25.05
CA VAL A 360 -8.75 -8.44 -24.16
C VAL A 360 -10.09 -8.44 -24.92
N ALA A 361 -10.14 -7.89 -26.13
CA ALA A 361 -11.35 -7.83 -26.95
C ALA A 361 -11.75 -9.19 -27.58
N HIS A 362 -10.85 -10.17 -27.60
CA HIS A 362 -11.00 -11.44 -28.32
C HIS A 362 -11.03 -12.66 -27.39
N ILE A 363 -10.95 -12.46 -26.08
CA ILE A 363 -10.88 -13.54 -25.09
C ILE A 363 -12.19 -13.67 -24.30
N SER A 364 -12.41 -14.85 -23.72
CA SER A 364 -13.53 -15.08 -22.80
C SER A 364 -13.30 -14.41 -21.44
N THR A 365 -14.37 -14.19 -20.68
CA THR A 365 -14.30 -13.69 -19.30
C THR A 365 -13.44 -14.58 -18.41
N VAL A 366 -13.52 -15.90 -18.57
CA VAL A 366 -12.74 -16.87 -17.78
C VAL A 366 -11.26 -16.73 -18.10
N THR A 367 -10.90 -16.64 -19.38
CA THR A 367 -9.52 -16.43 -19.83
C THR A 367 -8.96 -15.13 -19.27
N PHE A 368 -9.74 -14.05 -19.31
CA PHE A 368 -9.34 -12.76 -18.74
C PHE A 368 -9.07 -12.86 -17.23
N LEU A 369 -9.93 -13.54 -16.46
CA LEU A 369 -9.74 -13.74 -15.03
C LEU A 369 -8.48 -14.56 -14.71
N ILE A 370 -8.21 -15.63 -15.46
CA ILE A 370 -6.99 -16.43 -15.31
C ILE A 370 -5.75 -15.57 -15.58
N LEU A 371 -5.77 -14.76 -16.64
CA LEU A 371 -4.66 -13.86 -16.95
C LEU A 371 -4.47 -12.78 -15.88
N LEU A 372 -5.55 -12.27 -15.28
CA LEU A 372 -5.45 -11.35 -14.14
C LEU A 372 -4.83 -12.02 -12.91
N VAL A 373 -5.21 -13.26 -12.61
CA VAL A 373 -4.60 -14.05 -11.51
C VAL A 373 -3.09 -14.20 -11.72
N VAL A 374 -2.66 -14.59 -12.92
CA VAL A 374 -1.24 -14.75 -13.24
C VAL A 374 -0.52 -13.40 -13.23
N LEU A 375 -1.12 -12.35 -13.78
CA LEU A 375 -0.57 -11.00 -13.77
C LEU A 375 -0.33 -10.50 -12.35
N TYR A 376 -1.35 -10.59 -11.48
CA TYR A 376 -1.26 -10.04 -10.13
C TYR A 376 -0.32 -10.84 -9.22
N PHE A 377 -0.10 -12.12 -9.48
CA PHE A 377 1.02 -12.84 -8.87
C PHE A 377 2.35 -12.11 -9.12
N TRP A 378 2.63 -11.73 -10.38
CA TRP A 378 3.89 -11.06 -10.75
C TRP A 378 3.96 -9.59 -10.33
N VAL A 379 2.84 -8.87 -10.33
CA VAL A 379 2.77 -7.50 -9.82
C VAL A 379 3.10 -7.51 -8.32
N TYR A 380 2.38 -8.28 -7.51
CA TYR A 380 2.67 -8.36 -6.08
C TYR A 380 4.07 -8.92 -5.79
N ALA A 381 4.53 -9.91 -6.55
CA ALA A 381 5.92 -10.41 -6.48
C ALA A 381 6.96 -9.26 -6.59
N ALA A 382 6.73 -8.28 -7.45
CA ALA A 382 7.57 -7.10 -7.57
C ALA A 382 7.55 -6.23 -6.29
N ALA A 383 6.36 -5.92 -5.75
CA ALA A 383 6.21 -5.22 -4.46
C ALA A 383 6.95 -5.92 -3.31
N GLY A 384 6.87 -7.24 -3.22
CA GLY A 384 7.49 -8.04 -2.16
C GLY A 384 9.02 -7.89 -2.09
N VAL A 385 9.66 -7.59 -3.22
CA VAL A 385 11.11 -7.36 -3.30
C VAL A 385 11.48 -5.87 -3.20
N LEU A 386 10.61 -5.00 -3.71
CA LEU A 386 10.85 -3.56 -3.78
C LEU A 386 11.09 -2.91 -2.41
N TYR A 387 10.16 -3.08 -1.46
CA TYR A 387 10.22 -2.36 -0.19
C TYR A 387 11.44 -2.76 0.67
N PRO A 388 11.81 -4.05 0.79
CA PRO A 388 13.07 -4.44 1.41
C PRO A 388 14.29 -3.85 0.70
N GLN A 389 14.32 -3.86 -0.64
CA GLN A 389 15.43 -3.35 -1.42
C GLN A 389 15.68 -1.86 -1.17
N ILE A 390 14.63 -1.04 -1.09
CA ILE A 390 14.75 0.39 -0.75
C ILE A 390 15.42 0.53 0.61
N SER A 391 14.96 -0.24 1.60
CA SER A 391 15.53 -0.21 2.95
C SER A 391 17.01 -0.62 2.99
N GLU A 392 17.43 -1.57 2.15
CA GLU A 392 18.82 -2.03 2.03
C GLU A 392 19.72 -1.06 1.26
N MET A 393 19.17 -0.27 0.32
CA MET A 393 19.93 0.72 -0.47
C MET A 393 20.43 1.91 0.34
N PHE A 394 19.83 2.19 1.50
CA PHE A 394 20.15 3.36 2.30
C PHE A 394 20.78 3.00 3.66
N PRO A 395 21.74 3.82 4.13
CA PRO A 395 22.29 3.71 5.49
C PRO A 395 21.21 3.78 6.58
N THR A 396 21.46 3.15 7.72
CA THR A 396 20.46 3.01 8.81
C THR A 396 19.96 4.35 9.36
N GLU A 397 20.76 5.40 9.23
CA GLU A 397 20.52 6.73 9.78
C GLU A 397 19.46 7.49 8.99
N VAL A 398 19.33 7.20 7.69
CA VAL A 398 18.40 7.89 6.77
C VAL A 398 17.35 6.95 6.18
N ARG A 399 17.39 5.66 6.51
CA ARG A 399 16.51 4.62 5.95
C ARG A 399 15.02 4.95 6.07
N ALA A 400 14.55 5.40 7.23
CA ALA A 400 13.14 5.75 7.45
C ALA A 400 12.71 6.91 6.54
N THR A 401 13.50 7.97 6.51
CA THR A 401 13.26 9.15 5.65
C THR A 401 13.30 8.77 4.17
N ALA A 402 14.25 7.93 3.75
CA ALA A 402 14.36 7.46 2.37
C ALA A 402 13.14 6.64 1.96
N ASN A 403 12.70 5.71 2.81
CA ASN A 403 11.54 4.86 2.55
C ASN A 403 10.27 5.72 2.46
N GLY A 404 10.02 6.58 3.45
CA GLY A 404 8.86 7.48 3.43
C GLY A 404 8.84 8.42 2.21
N THR A 405 10.01 8.92 1.80
CA THR A 405 10.12 9.77 0.60
C THR A 405 9.85 8.99 -0.69
N ALA A 406 10.42 7.78 -0.82
CA ALA A 406 10.26 6.95 -2.01
C ALA A 406 8.81 6.45 -2.17
N ILE A 407 8.20 5.99 -1.08
CA ILE A 407 6.80 5.57 -1.04
C ILE A 407 5.89 6.77 -1.32
N GLY A 408 6.08 7.88 -0.62
CA GLY A 408 5.24 9.07 -0.75
C GLY A 408 5.24 9.63 -2.18
N ILE A 409 6.42 9.88 -2.77
CA ILE A 409 6.49 10.35 -4.17
C ILE A 409 5.96 9.27 -5.13
N GLY A 410 6.21 7.99 -4.84
CA GLY A 410 5.66 6.87 -5.59
C GLY A 410 4.13 6.85 -5.63
N ARG A 411 3.44 7.34 -4.60
CA ARG A 411 1.97 7.48 -4.58
C ARG A 411 1.44 8.37 -5.69
N LEU A 412 2.25 9.29 -6.25
CA LEU A 412 1.87 10.03 -7.47
C LEU A 412 1.49 9.10 -8.62
N GLY A 413 2.15 7.94 -8.76
CA GLY A 413 1.79 6.96 -9.79
C GLY A 413 0.38 6.42 -9.61
N GLY A 414 -0.03 6.13 -8.36
CA GLY A 414 -1.37 5.64 -8.06
C GLY A 414 -2.45 6.74 -8.08
N ILE A 415 -2.07 8.00 -7.95
CA ILE A 415 -2.98 9.15 -8.14
C ILE A 415 -3.19 9.39 -9.64
N ILE A 416 -2.09 9.54 -10.38
CA ILE A 416 -2.09 9.89 -11.82
C ILE A 416 -2.64 8.74 -12.65
N GLY A 417 -2.25 7.51 -12.35
CA GLY A 417 -2.56 6.34 -13.16
C GLY A 417 -4.06 6.10 -13.40
N PRO A 418 -4.90 5.94 -12.35
CA PRO A 418 -6.35 5.82 -12.49
C PRO A 418 -7.01 7.02 -13.18
N ILE A 419 -6.52 8.25 -12.93
CA ILE A 419 -7.06 9.47 -13.56
C ILE A 419 -6.80 9.46 -15.07
N VAL A 420 -5.55 9.18 -15.47
CA VAL A 420 -5.16 9.08 -16.88
C VAL A 420 -5.91 7.96 -17.57
N LEU A 421 -6.00 6.78 -16.93
CA LEU A 421 -6.71 5.64 -17.50
C LEU A 421 -8.21 5.92 -17.63
N GLY A 422 -8.83 6.53 -16.62
CA GLY A 422 -10.22 6.97 -16.66
C GLY A 422 -10.48 7.97 -17.79
N ALA A 423 -9.59 8.95 -17.97
CA ALA A 423 -9.67 9.92 -19.06
C ALA A 423 -9.52 9.26 -20.44
N ILE A 424 -8.62 8.28 -20.59
CA ILE A 424 -8.46 7.51 -21.83
C ILE A 424 -9.74 6.71 -22.16
N ILE A 425 -10.36 6.08 -21.16
CA ILE A 425 -11.60 5.31 -21.35
C ILE A 425 -12.78 6.25 -21.73
N ALA A 426 -12.87 7.41 -21.09
CA ALA A 426 -13.87 8.43 -21.42
C ALA A 426 -13.64 9.04 -22.82
N GLY A 427 -12.38 9.31 -23.19
CA GLY A 427 -12.03 9.79 -24.53
C GLY A 427 -12.27 8.74 -25.61
N GLY A 428 -11.94 7.47 -25.34
CA GLY A 428 -12.17 6.35 -26.26
C GLY A 428 -13.64 6.08 -26.53
N THR A 429 -14.51 6.22 -25.52
CA THR A 429 -15.97 6.14 -25.73
C THR A 429 -16.51 7.31 -26.56
N THR A 430 -15.88 8.48 -26.52
CA THR A 430 -16.21 9.63 -27.38
C THR A 430 -15.81 9.38 -28.84
N ILE A 431 -14.64 8.76 -29.08
CA ILE A 431 -14.14 8.42 -30.42
C ILE A 431 -14.90 7.22 -31.02
N VAL A 432 -15.27 6.24 -30.21
CA VAL A 432 -16.09 5.10 -30.67
C VAL A 432 -17.52 5.54 -30.95
N SER A 433 -18.12 6.40 -30.11
CA SER A 433 -19.46 6.95 -30.39
C SER A 433 -19.49 7.89 -31.59
N SER A 434 -18.42 8.65 -31.86
CA SER A 434 -18.29 9.43 -33.10
C SER A 434 -18.18 8.52 -34.32
N ASN A 435 -17.44 7.40 -34.24
CA ASN A 435 -17.35 6.42 -35.33
C ASN A 435 -18.67 5.67 -35.56
N TYR A 436 -19.46 5.39 -34.52
CA TYR A 436 -20.82 4.84 -34.68
C TYR A 436 -21.82 5.87 -35.22
N ARG A 437 -21.72 7.15 -34.84
CA ARG A 437 -22.51 8.25 -35.46
C ARG A 437 -22.11 8.51 -36.91
N PHE A 438 -20.83 8.41 -37.25
CA PHE A 438 -20.37 8.51 -38.63
C PHE A 438 -20.85 7.32 -39.47
N ARG A 439 -20.76 6.08 -38.95
CA ARG A 439 -21.28 4.89 -39.64
C ARG A 439 -22.80 4.90 -39.82
N SER A 440 -23.57 5.36 -38.83
CA SER A 440 -25.04 5.46 -38.94
C SER A 440 -25.48 6.58 -39.90
N ASN A 441 -24.78 7.73 -39.93
CA ASN A 441 -25.04 8.78 -40.92
C ASN A 441 -24.62 8.37 -42.35
N CYS A 442 -23.53 7.61 -42.51
CA CYS A 442 -23.18 7.02 -43.82
C CYS A 442 -24.20 5.97 -44.28
N SER A 443 -24.80 5.22 -43.36
CA SER A 443 -25.83 4.22 -43.69
C SER A 443 -27.15 4.86 -44.15
N HIS A 444 -27.52 6.02 -43.58
CA HIS A 444 -28.68 6.78 -44.05
C HIS A 444 -28.46 7.50 -45.38
N HIS A 445 -27.22 7.87 -45.72
CA HIS A 445 -26.93 8.49 -47.02
C HIS A 445 -26.90 7.48 -48.17
N VAL A 446 -26.53 6.22 -47.93
CA VAL A 446 -26.54 5.17 -48.96
C VAL A 446 -27.97 4.69 -49.29
N TYR A 447 -28.88 4.65 -48.30
CA TYR A 447 -30.27 4.28 -48.55
C TYR A 447 -31.09 5.36 -49.28
N ARG A 448 -30.76 6.65 -49.12
CA ARG A 448 -31.42 7.74 -49.87
C ARG A 448 -30.98 7.86 -51.33
N SER A 449 -29.82 7.29 -51.68
CA SER A 449 -29.31 7.27 -53.06
C SER A 449 -29.87 6.10 -53.88
N TYR A 450 -30.25 5.00 -53.22
CA TYR A 450 -30.80 3.82 -53.90
C TYR A 450 -32.31 3.89 -54.17
N SER A 451 -33.05 4.76 -53.47
CA SER A 451 -34.51 4.91 -53.68
C SER A 451 -34.90 5.95 -54.74
N ARG A 452 -33.92 6.54 -55.46
CA ARG A 452 -34.15 7.56 -56.50
C ARG A 452 -33.80 7.12 -57.93
N SER A 453 -33.39 5.87 -58.15
CA SER A 453 -32.98 5.40 -59.49
C SER A 453 -33.86 4.32 -60.13
N ASN A 454 -35.04 3.98 -59.56
CA ASN A 454 -35.93 2.95 -60.12
C ASN A 454 -37.34 3.49 -60.42
N SER A 455 -37.45 4.49 -61.30
CA SER A 455 -38.75 5.00 -61.76
C SER A 455 -38.78 5.44 -63.23
N TRP A 456 -38.27 4.64 -64.16
CA TRP A 456 -38.42 4.76 -65.62
C TRP A 456 -38.04 3.36 -66.18
N THR A 457 -38.76 2.56 -66.96
CA THR A 457 -39.86 2.72 -67.92
C THR A 457 -40.41 1.31 -68.22
N ARG A 458 -41.73 1.12 -68.20
CA ARG A 458 -42.42 -0.07 -68.75
C ARG A 458 -43.75 0.39 -69.37
N ILE A 459 -43.71 0.93 -70.59
CA ILE A 459 -44.87 1.11 -71.49
C ILE A 459 -44.31 1.07 -72.93
N GLY A 460 -44.89 0.21 -73.79
CA GLY A 460 -44.59 0.11 -75.22
C GLY A 460 -44.19 -1.28 -75.63
#